data_AF-A0A8S2VW64-F1
#
_entry.id   AF-A0A8S2VW64-F1
#
_cell.length_a   1.000
_cell.length_b   1.000
_cell.length_c   1.000
_cell.angle_alpha   90.00
_cell.angle_beta   90.00
_cell.angle_gamma   90.00
#
_symmetry.space_group_name_H-M   'P 1'
#
loop_
_entity.id
_entity.type
_entity.pdbx_description
1 polymer ?
#
loop_
_entity_poly.entity_id
_entity_poly.type
_entity_poly.pdbx_seq_one_letter_code
_entity_poly.pdbx_strand_id
1 'polypeptide(L)' 'LNVKQLIALAFVPLDQIIIGFDLICDQFDDDADDLLEYFEKTCIGEPKRRGTGRKKPQFDHKLWNIHDRVVATVP' A
#
# COMPACT_ATOMS: atom_id res chain seq x y z
N LEU A 1 15.19 7.03 -6.69
CA LEU A 1 14.60 5.70 -6.43
C LEU A 1 13.26 5.92 -5.74
N ASN A 2 12.17 5.76 -6.49
CA ASN A 2 10.81 6.04 -6.04
C ASN A 2 10.31 5.07 -4.97
N VAL A 3 11.06 3.99 -4.70
CA VAL A 3 10.87 3.02 -3.60
C VAL A 3 10.54 3.66 -2.24
N LYS A 4 11.12 4.81 -1.91
CA LYS A 4 10.82 5.49 -0.63
C LYS A 4 9.37 5.96 -0.53
N GLN A 5 8.69 6.19 -1.65
CA GLN A 5 7.28 6.56 -1.67
C GLN A 5 6.38 5.41 -1.19
N LEU A 6 6.75 4.16 -1.46
CA LEU A 6 6.02 2.99 -0.92
C LEU A 6 6.04 2.96 0.62
N ILE A 7 7.14 3.41 1.23
CA ILE A 7 7.24 3.52 2.70
C ILE A 7 6.28 4.59 3.23
N ALA A 8 6.05 5.67 2.47
CA ALA A 8 5.13 6.73 2.86
C ALA A 8 3.68 6.25 2.98
N LEU A 9 3.31 5.15 2.30
CA LEU A 9 1.98 4.54 2.45
C LEU A 9 1.68 4.04 3.86
N ALA A 10 2.70 3.81 4.69
CA ALA A 10 2.51 3.45 6.11
C ALA A 10 1.80 4.57 6.91
N PHE A 11 1.83 5.80 6.40
CA PHE A 11 1.21 6.98 7.01
C PHE A 11 -0.14 7.33 6.37
N VAL A 12 -0.62 6.56 5.40
CA VAL A 12 -1.91 6.81 4.74
C VAL A 12 -3.01 6.06 5.50
N PRO A 13 -4.20 6.66 5.71
CA PRO A 13 -5.37 5.96 6.22
C PRO A 13 -5.69 4.69 5.42
N LEU A 14 -6.15 3.62 6.10
CA LEU A 14 -6.40 2.33 5.44
C LEU A 14 -7.52 2.38 4.38
N ASP A 15 -8.45 3.32 4.47
CA ASP A 15 -9.50 3.55 3.47
C ASP A 15 -8.97 4.28 2.21
N GLN A 16 -7.83 4.99 2.33
CA GLN A 16 -7.20 5.76 1.25
C GLN A 16 -5.98 5.07 0.65
N ILE A 17 -5.52 3.97 1.26
CA ILE A 17 -4.26 3.29 0.92
C ILE A 17 -4.18 2.83 -0.55
N ILE A 18 -5.31 2.38 -1.10
CA ILE A 18 -5.41 1.92 -2.50
C ILE A 18 -5.20 3.10 -3.44
N ILE A 19 -5.88 4.22 -3.17
CA ILE A 19 -5.77 5.43 -3.98
C ILE A 19 -4.34 5.96 -3.93
N GLY A 20 -3.73 5.98 -2.74
CA GLY A 20 -2.33 6.38 -2.58
C GLY A 20 -1.35 5.46 -3.32
N PHE A 21 -1.61 4.15 -3.34
CA PHE A 21 -0.79 3.19 -4.07
C PHE A 21 -0.89 3.40 -5.58
N ASP A 22 -2.10 3.51 -6.12
CA ASP A 22 -2.33 3.73 -7.55
C ASP A 22 -1.62 5.01 -8.03
N LEU A 23 -1.69 6.11 -7.27
CA LEU A 23 -0.99 7.37 -7.57
C LEU A 23 0.55 7.27 -7.55
N ILE A 24 1.07 6.35 -6.75
CA ILE A 24 2.51 6.11 -6.65
C ILE A 24 2.97 5.22 -7.80
N CYS A 25 2.20 4.19 -8.17
CA CYS A 25 2.51 3.30 -9.30
C CYS A 25 2.71 4.07 -10.60
N ASP A 26 1.91 5.09 -10.86
CA ASP A 26 2.04 5.97 -12.04
C ASP A 26 3.39 6.72 -12.14
N GLN A 27 4.19 6.71 -11.07
CA GLN A 27 5.50 7.39 -10.99
C GLN A 27 6.67 6.42 -11.13
N PHE A 28 6.43 5.11 -11.19
CA PHE A 28 7.49 4.11 -11.38
C PHE A 28 7.71 3.80 -12.86
N ASP A 29 8.94 3.43 -13.19
CA ASP A 29 9.29 2.91 -14.51
C ASP A 29 8.83 1.44 -14.65
N ASP A 30 8.69 0.96 -15.89
CA ASP A 30 8.18 -0.39 -16.22
C ASP A 30 9.01 -1.54 -15.59
N ASP A 31 10.24 -1.28 -15.14
CA ASP A 31 11.10 -2.27 -14.50
C ASP A 31 10.77 -2.52 -13.01
N ALA A 32 9.81 -1.77 -12.46
CA ALA A 32 9.40 -1.86 -11.07
C ALA A 32 8.18 -2.78 -10.82
N ASP A 33 7.62 -3.40 -11.86
CA ASP A 33 6.41 -4.23 -11.78
C ASP A 33 6.51 -5.31 -10.68
N ASP A 34 7.64 -6.04 -10.62
CA ASP A 34 7.86 -7.08 -9.62
C ASP A 34 7.81 -6.54 -8.18
N LEU A 35 8.31 -5.32 -7.97
CA LEU A 35 8.30 -4.66 -6.66
C LEU A 35 6.89 -4.18 -6.30
N LEU A 36 6.17 -3.58 -7.26
CA LEU A 36 4.82 -3.10 -7.07
C LEU A 36 3.85 -4.25 -6.81
N GLU A 37 3.95 -5.34 -7.58
CA GLU A 37 3.17 -6.57 -7.37
C GLU A 37 3.47 -7.18 -6.01
N TYR A 38 4.75 -7.25 -5.62
CA TYR A 38 5.14 -7.71 -4.29
C TYR A 38 4.48 -6.86 -3.20
N PHE A 39 4.63 -5.53 -3.27
CA PHE A 39 4.07 -4.63 -2.27
C PHE A 39 2.55 -4.72 -2.20
N GLU A 40 1.87 -4.72 -3.35
CA GLU A 40 0.41 -4.83 -3.41
C GLU A 40 -0.03 -6.14 -2.75
N LYS A 41 0.59 -7.27 -3.08
CA LYS A 41 0.27 -8.57 -2.50
C LYS A 41 0.52 -8.63 -0.99
N THR A 42 1.63 -8.08 -0.52
CA THR A 42 2.01 -8.21 0.88
C THR A 42 1.29 -7.23 1.78
N CYS A 43 1.07 -6.00 1.32
CA CYS A 43 0.65 -4.88 2.16
C CYS A 43 -0.81 -4.47 1.94
N ILE A 44 -1.33 -4.55 0.71
CA ILE A 44 -2.65 -4.00 0.35
C ILE A 44 -3.69 -5.11 0.07
N GLY A 45 -3.26 -6.18 -0.58
CA GLY A 45 -4.08 -7.24 -1.16
C GLY A 45 -4.35 -7.00 -2.65
N GLU A 46 -3.99 -7.99 -3.47
CA GLU A 46 -4.19 -7.94 -4.92
C GLU A 46 -5.70 -7.89 -5.28
N PRO A 47 -6.07 -7.22 -6.39
CA PRO A 47 -7.38 -7.33 -6.99
C PRO A 47 -7.76 -8.78 -7.28
N LYS A 48 -9.01 -9.15 -7.04
CA LYS A 48 -9.49 -10.48 -7.43
C LYS A 48 -9.60 -10.55 -8.95
N ARG A 49 -8.96 -11.55 -9.56
CA ARG A 49 -9.07 -11.82 -11.01
C ARG A 49 -10.50 -12.15 -11.47
N ARG A 50 -11.37 -12.59 -10.56
CA ARG A 50 -12.80 -12.85 -10.82
C ARG A 50 -13.64 -12.33 -9.64
N GLY A 51 -14.69 -11.57 -9.95
CA GLY A 51 -15.59 -10.96 -8.95
C GLY A 51 -15.11 -9.59 -8.46
N THR A 52 -15.80 -9.05 -7.46
CA THR A 52 -15.50 -7.73 -6.87
C THR A 52 -14.64 -7.83 -5.61
N GLY A 53 -13.81 -6.80 -5.40
CA GLY A 53 -12.97 -6.64 -4.21
C GLY A 53 -11.55 -7.19 -4.34
N ARG A 54 -10.80 -7.11 -3.23
CA ARG A 54 -9.40 -7.51 -3.14
C ARG A 54 -9.22 -8.79 -2.30
N LYS A 55 -8.10 -9.48 -2.51
CA LYS A 55 -7.64 -10.53 -1.61
C LYS A 55 -7.21 -9.89 -0.28
N LYS A 56 -7.15 -10.69 0.79
CA LYS A 56 -6.53 -10.23 2.03
C LYS A 56 -5.01 -10.06 1.80
N PRO A 57 -4.39 -8.97 2.26
CA PRO A 57 -2.92 -8.85 2.23
C PRO A 57 -2.26 -9.95 3.05
N GLN A 58 -1.03 -10.30 2.67
CA GLN A 58 -0.24 -11.29 3.42
C GLN A 58 0.10 -10.81 4.83
N PHE A 59 0.40 -9.52 4.98
CA PHE A 59 0.72 -8.89 6.25
C PHE A 59 -0.48 -8.08 6.75
N ASP A 60 -0.83 -8.29 8.02
CA ASP A 60 -1.88 -7.48 8.66
C ASP A 60 -1.44 -6.02 8.71
N HIS A 61 -2.35 -5.10 8.38
CA HIS A 61 -2.08 -3.66 8.39
C HIS A 61 -1.51 -3.16 9.72
N LYS A 62 -1.89 -3.79 10.84
CA LYS A 62 -1.37 -3.44 12.19
C LYS A 62 0.14 -3.63 12.33
N LEU A 63 0.77 -4.42 11.47
CA LEU A 63 2.22 -4.67 11.50
C LEU A 63 3.01 -3.52 10.90
N TRP A 64 2.46 -2.80 9.93
CA TRP A 64 3.25 -1.89 9.10
C TRP A 64 2.62 -0.50 8.94
N ASN A 65 1.29 -0.39 8.94
CA ASN A 65 0.61 0.89 8.90
C ASN A 65 0.62 1.53 10.30
N ILE A 66 1.04 2.79 10.36
CA ILE A 66 1.22 3.55 11.59
C ILE A 66 0.42 4.84 11.61
N HIS A 67 -0.43 5.09 10.61
CA HIS A 67 -1.25 6.31 10.52
C HIS A 67 -1.96 6.63 11.84
N ASP A 68 -2.75 5.67 12.36
CA ASP A 68 -3.54 5.89 13.57
C ASP A 68 -2.65 6.13 14.81
N ARG A 69 -1.46 5.52 14.85
CA ARG A 69 -0.49 5.72 15.95
C ARG A 69 0.10 7.12 15.90
N VAL A 70 0.44 7.60 14.70
CA VAL A 70 0.99 8.94 14.50
C VAL A 70 -0.06 9.99 14.87
N VAL A 71 -1.27 9.88 14.33
CA VAL A 71 -2.37 10.82 14.63
C VAL A 71 -2.68 10.86 16.12
N ALA A 72 -2.69 9.72 16.81
CA ALA A 72 -2.95 9.66 18.24
C ALA A 72 -1.83 10.24 19.13
N THR A 73 -0.62 10.40 18.61
CA THR A 73 0.55 10.85 19.39
C THR A 73 0.85 12.35 19.17
N VAL A 74 0.25 12.99 18.16
CA VAL A 74 0.38 14.43 17.94
C VAL A 74 -0.56 15.17 18.91
N PRO A 75 -0.04 16.03 19.82
CA PRO A 75 -0.85 16.82 20.75
C PRO A 75 -1.78 17.82 20.06
#